data_AF-A0A8X6GP13-F1
#
_entry.id   AF-A0A8X6GP13-F1
#
_cell.length_a   1.000
_cell.length_b   1.000
_cell.length_c   1.000
_cell.angle_alpha   90.00
_cell.angle_beta   90.00
_cell.angle_gamma   90.00
#
_symmetry.space_group_name_H-M   'P 1'
#
loop_
_entity.id
_entity.type
_entity.pdbx_description
1 polymer ?
#
loop_
_entity_poly.entity_id
_entity_poly.type
_entity_poly.pdbx_seq_one_letter_code
_entity_poly.pdbx_strand_id
1 'polypeptide(L)'
;MSSVEEDVDWKAFSQKKLTEDIIRNLQHKLDWAILSRYQTLSEEFIGEFRDKVDWDEICRYQKLSENFIRQGFQGLFRLNTALISQHQHLSQNFMLEFKSRLDWKKISQYQTLDEAFIINNTHLFFWI
;
A
#
# COMPACT_ATOMS: atom_id res chain seq x y z
N MET A 1 36.34 -8.89 -6.22
CA MET A 1 35.09 -9.02 -5.44
C MET A 1 34.96 -10.50 -5.11
N SER A 2 35.14 -10.82 -3.83
CA SER A 2 35.43 -12.16 -3.32
C SER A 2 34.19 -13.05 -3.28
N SER A 3 34.42 -14.36 -3.34
CA SER A 3 33.51 -15.52 -3.32
C SER A 3 32.50 -15.61 -2.15
N VAL A 4 32.33 -14.55 -1.36
CA VAL A 4 31.45 -14.51 -0.18
C VAL A 4 30.05 -13.99 -0.55
N GLU A 5 29.92 -13.20 -1.63
CA GLU A 5 28.62 -12.67 -2.05
C GLU A 5 27.74 -13.68 -2.80
N GLU A 6 28.34 -14.75 -3.35
CA GLU A 6 27.64 -15.74 -4.19
C GLU A 6 26.80 -16.76 -3.38
N ASP A 7 27.01 -16.87 -2.06
CA ASP A 7 26.31 -17.84 -1.19
C ASP A 7 25.25 -17.19 -0.28
N VAL A 8 24.94 -15.91 -0.48
CA VAL A 8 23.92 -15.23 0.31
C VAL A 8 22.55 -15.45 -0.30
N ASP A 9 21.65 -16.09 0.45
CA ASP A 9 20.22 -16.10 0.12
C ASP A 9 19.63 -14.69 0.36
N TRP A 10 19.63 -13.90 -0.71
CA TRP A 10 19.12 -12.53 -0.70
C TRP A 10 17.61 -12.46 -0.43
N LYS A 11 16.86 -13.52 -0.74
CA LYS A 11 15.43 -13.59 -0.44
C LYS A 11 15.20 -13.71 1.07
N ALA A 12 15.94 -14.61 1.71
CA ALA A 12 15.92 -14.74 3.17
C ALA A 12 16.46 -13.48 3.86
N PHE A 13 17.49 -12.85 3.29
CA PHE A 13 18.05 -11.60 3.81
C PHE A 13 17.02 -10.46 3.75
N SER A 14 16.25 -10.36 2.66
CA SER A 14 15.20 -9.34 2.47
C SER A 14 14.07 -9.42 3.50
N GLN A 15 13.88 -10.57 4.16
CA GLN A 15 12.88 -10.75 5.21
C GLN A 15 13.34 -10.25 6.58
N LYS A 16 14.64 -10.02 6.77
CA LYS A 16 15.16 -9.46 8.03
C LYS A 16 14.64 -8.05 8.22
N LYS A 17 14.67 -7.53 9.45
CA LYS A 17 14.35 -6.11 9.71
C LYS A 17 15.49 -5.24 9.18
N LEU A 18 15.27 -4.57 8.03
CA LEU A 18 16.24 -3.71 7.38
C LEU A 18 15.85 -2.24 7.57
N THR A 19 16.86 -1.35 7.62
CA THR A 19 16.62 0.09 7.52
C THR A 19 16.57 0.49 6.05
N GLU A 20 15.90 1.61 5.74
CA GLU A 20 15.83 2.14 4.39
C GLU A 20 17.21 2.40 3.79
N ASP A 21 18.19 2.86 4.57
CA ASP A 21 19.56 3.08 4.08
C ASP A 21 20.27 1.78 3.66
N ILE A 22 20.04 0.68 4.39
CA ILE A 22 20.54 -0.64 3.99
C ILE A 22 19.86 -1.06 2.68
N ILE A 23 18.56 -0.81 2.55
CA ILE A 23 17.82 -1.13 1.33
C ILE A 23 18.34 -0.31 0.15
N ARG A 24 18.60 1.01 0.31
CA ARG A 24 19.19 1.86 -0.73
C ARG A 24 20.54 1.32 -1.19
N ASN A 25 21.40 0.96 -0.25
CA ASN A 25 22.75 0.46 -0.54
C ASN A 25 22.74 -0.91 -1.23
N LEU A 26 21.76 -1.77 -0.93
CA LEU A 26 21.67 -3.15 -1.43
C LEU A 26 20.53 -3.36 -2.43
N GLN A 27 19.95 -2.28 -2.96
CA GLN A 27 18.71 -2.27 -3.75
C GLN A 27 18.68 -3.21 -4.97
N HIS A 28 19.85 -3.58 -5.49
CA HIS A 28 19.99 -4.46 -6.66
C HIS A 28 20.07 -5.95 -6.29
N LYS A 29 20.21 -6.26 -5.00
CA LYS A 29 20.33 -7.63 -4.49
C LYS A 29 19.05 -8.09 -3.80
N LEU A 30 18.28 -7.17 -3.24
CA LEU A 30 17.09 -7.47 -2.44
C LEU A 30 15.85 -7.78 -3.28
N ASP A 31 14.94 -8.57 -2.71
CA ASP A 31 13.65 -8.92 -3.30
C ASP A 31 12.60 -7.86 -2.94
N TRP A 32 12.19 -7.07 -3.93
CA TRP A 32 11.29 -5.94 -3.74
C TRP A 32 9.88 -6.33 -3.30
N ALA A 33 9.36 -7.49 -3.69
CA ALA A 33 8.05 -7.94 -3.23
C ALA A 33 8.08 -8.26 -1.73
N ILE A 34 9.17 -8.89 -1.26
CA ILE A 34 9.40 -9.12 0.16
C ILE A 34 9.56 -7.80 0.91
N LEU A 35 10.34 -6.86 0.35
CA LEU A 35 10.54 -5.57 1.00
C LEU A 35 9.24 -4.79 1.14
N SER A 36 8.46 -4.69 0.06
CA SER A 36 7.16 -4.00 0.03
C SER A 36 6.16 -4.57 1.02
N ARG A 37 6.21 -5.88 1.27
CA ARG A 37 5.31 -6.57 2.20
C ARG A 37 5.72 -6.45 3.66
N TYR A 38 6.99 -6.74 3.95
CA TYR A 38 7.42 -7.07 5.31
C TYR A 38 8.20 -5.96 6.01
N GLN A 39 8.78 -5.01 5.25
CA GLN A 39 9.46 -3.87 5.85
C GLN A 39 8.45 -2.76 6.18
N THR A 40 8.79 -1.90 7.13
CA THR A 40 8.08 -0.63 7.34
C THR A 40 8.78 0.42 6.49
N LEU A 41 8.13 0.85 5.41
CA LEU A 41 8.68 1.82 4.46
C LEU A 41 7.95 3.15 4.60
N SER A 42 8.69 4.25 4.60
CA SER A 42 8.13 5.58 4.55
C SER A 42 7.54 5.89 3.17
N GLU A 43 6.56 6.79 3.12
CA GLU A 43 5.95 7.22 1.85
C GLU A 43 6.97 7.91 0.93
N GLU A 44 7.94 8.63 1.50
CA GLU A 44 9.05 9.23 0.77
C GLU A 44 9.89 8.15 0.08
N PHE A 45 10.27 7.09 0.81
CA PHE A 45 11.00 5.95 0.26
C PHE A 45 10.20 5.21 -0.82
N ILE A 46 8.91 4.96 -0.58
CA ILE A 46 8.04 4.32 -1.58
C ILE A 46 7.96 5.18 -2.85
N GLY A 47 7.90 6.51 -2.71
CA GLY A 47 7.93 7.45 -3.83
C GLY A 47 9.27 7.44 -4.59
N GLU A 48 10.40 7.40 -3.87
CA GLU A 48 11.75 7.29 -4.43
C GLU A 48 11.92 6.02 -5.28
N PHE A 49 11.38 4.89 -4.81
CA PHE A 49 11.50 3.57 -5.45
C PHE A 49 10.21 3.07 -6.10
N ARG A 50 9.34 3.98 -6.54
CA ARG A 50 8.02 3.69 -7.13
C ARG A 50 8.03 2.70 -8.29
N ASP A 51 9.13 2.63 -9.04
CA ASP A 51 9.29 1.74 -10.20
C ASP A 51 9.78 0.33 -9.82
N LYS A 52 10.11 0.10 -8.54
CA LYS A 52 10.62 -1.18 -8.04
C LYS A 52 9.71 -1.85 -7.02
N VAL A 53 9.04 -1.06 -6.18
CA VAL A 53 8.14 -1.59 -5.15
C VAL A 53 6.99 -2.37 -5.78
N ASP A 54 6.54 -3.42 -5.09
CA ASP A 54 5.30 -4.11 -5.45
C ASP A 54 4.10 -3.32 -4.90
N TRP A 55 3.37 -2.66 -5.80
CA TRP A 55 2.24 -1.80 -5.42
C TRP A 55 1.08 -2.53 -4.76
N ASP A 56 0.84 -3.81 -5.07
CA ASP A 56 -0.23 -4.56 -4.44
C ASP A 56 0.14 -4.88 -2.99
N GLU A 57 1.40 -5.24 -2.74
CA GLU A 57 1.93 -5.44 -1.39
C GLU A 57 1.96 -4.12 -0.59
N ILE A 58 2.35 -3.00 -1.22
CA ILE A 58 2.28 -1.66 -0.61
C ILE A 58 0.84 -1.32 -0.22
N CYS A 59 -0.12 -1.45 -1.13
CA CYS A 59 -1.54 -1.12 -0.87
C CYS A 59 -2.16 -2.00 0.23
N ARG A 60 -1.67 -3.23 0.39
CA ARG A 60 -2.23 -4.18 1.36
C ARG A 60 -1.60 -4.04 2.75
N TYR A 61 -0.29 -3.82 2.84
CA TYR A 61 0.45 -4.00 4.09
C TYR A 61 1.09 -2.73 4.64
N GLN A 62 1.39 -1.73 3.81
CA GLN A 62 1.90 -0.45 4.30
C GLN A 62 0.74 0.40 4.83
N LYS A 63 1.04 1.29 5.78
CA LYS A 63 0.10 2.32 6.23
C LYS A 63 0.24 3.54 5.32
N LEU A 64 -0.71 3.74 4.42
CA LEU A 64 -0.72 4.86 3.50
C LEU A 64 -1.62 5.97 4.03
N SER A 65 -1.12 7.20 3.97
CA SER A 65 -1.88 8.41 4.25
C SER A 65 -2.83 8.70 3.10
N GLU A 66 -3.95 9.35 3.41
CA GLU A 66 -4.90 9.81 2.40
C GLU A 66 -4.26 10.79 1.39
N ASN A 67 -3.27 11.57 1.82
CA ASN A 67 -2.53 12.47 0.94
C ASN A 67 -1.72 11.69 -0.10
N PHE A 68 -1.06 10.62 0.32
CA PHE A 68 -0.33 9.75 -0.60
C PHE A 68 -1.28 9.03 -1.57
N ILE A 69 -2.40 8.51 -1.08
CA ILE A 69 -3.43 7.87 -1.92
C ILE A 69 -3.99 8.86 -2.95
N ARG A 70 -4.24 10.11 -2.52
CA ARG A 70 -4.70 11.21 -3.39
C ARG A 70 -3.72 11.49 -4.53
N GLN A 71 -2.42 11.51 -4.27
CA GLN A 71 -1.40 11.66 -5.32
C GLN A 71 -1.45 10.49 -6.33
N GLY A 72 -1.65 9.27 -5.84
CA GLY A 72 -1.88 8.11 -6.71
C GLY A 72 -3.12 8.27 -7.60
N PHE A 73 -4.24 8.76 -7.06
CA PHE A 73 -5.46 9.03 -7.85
C PHE A 73 -5.29 10.15 -8.88
N GLN A 74 -4.36 11.08 -8.65
CA GLN A 74 -3.94 12.12 -9.60
C GLN A 74 -2.99 11.59 -10.69
N GLY A 75 -2.58 10.32 -10.63
CA GLY A 75 -1.78 9.66 -11.66
C GLY A 75 -0.28 9.68 -11.42
N LEU A 76 0.19 10.03 -10.22
CA LEU A 76 1.62 10.01 -9.90
C LEU A 76 2.21 8.58 -9.88
N PHE A 77 1.39 7.60 -9.52
CA PHE A 77 1.69 6.17 -9.51
C PHE A 77 0.39 5.36 -9.54
N ARG A 78 0.46 4.04 -9.82
CA ARG A 78 -0.71 3.18 -9.95
C ARG A 78 -1.02 2.47 -8.63
N LEU A 79 -2.18 2.78 -8.06
CA LEU A 79 -2.71 2.11 -6.88
C LEU A 79 -3.79 1.09 -7.26
N ASN A 80 -3.82 -0.01 -6.52
CA ASN A 80 -4.91 -0.99 -6.61
C ASN A 80 -6.06 -0.55 -5.69
N THR A 81 -7.10 0.05 -6.29
CA THR A 81 -8.20 0.67 -5.53
C THR A 81 -8.98 -0.35 -4.70
N ALA A 82 -9.13 -1.59 -5.17
CA ALA A 82 -9.79 -2.64 -4.41
C ALA A 82 -9.01 -2.99 -3.13
N LEU A 83 -7.67 -3.04 -3.21
CA LEU A 83 -6.82 -3.28 -2.04
C LEU A 83 -6.83 -2.09 -1.08
N ILE A 84 -6.78 -0.86 -1.60
CA ILE A 84 -6.91 0.36 -0.78
C ILE A 84 -8.24 0.36 -0.02
N SER A 85 -9.36 0.13 -0.72
CA SER A 85 -10.70 0.05 -0.13
C SER A 85 -10.84 -1.01 0.94
N GLN A 86 -10.15 -2.16 0.77
CA GLN A 86 -10.22 -3.29 1.68
C GLN A 86 -9.31 -3.13 2.91
N HIS A 87 -8.10 -2.58 2.75
CA HIS A 87 -7.03 -2.71 3.74
C HIS A 87 -6.58 -1.39 4.37
N GLN A 88 -6.80 -0.25 3.71
CA GLN A 88 -6.38 1.05 4.24
C GLN A 88 -7.47 1.68 5.11
N HIS A 89 -7.06 2.44 6.12
CA HIS A 89 -7.98 3.22 6.94
C HIS A 89 -8.33 4.53 6.23
N LEU A 90 -9.56 4.64 5.71
CA LEU A 90 -10.04 5.82 5.01
C LEU A 90 -11.05 6.57 5.88
N SER A 91 -10.97 7.89 5.90
CA SER A 91 -12.00 8.73 6.50
C SER A 91 -13.23 8.79 5.61
N GLN A 92 -14.40 9.00 6.23
CA GLN A 92 -15.66 9.14 5.51
C GLN A 92 -15.64 10.30 4.49
N ASN A 93 -14.97 11.42 4.82
CA ASN A 93 -14.81 12.54 3.89
C ASN A 93 -14.01 12.14 2.65
N PHE A 94 -12.90 11.42 2.84
CA PHE A 94 -12.11 10.90 1.73
C PHE A 94 -12.90 9.90 0.89
N MET A 95 -13.67 9.01 1.53
CA MET A 95 -14.53 8.05 0.84
C MET A 95 -15.54 8.76 -0.06
N LEU A 96 -16.21 9.80 0.43
CA LEU A 96 -17.19 10.57 -0.36
C LEU A 96 -16.53 11.33 -1.51
N GLU A 97 -15.36 11.91 -1.27
CA GLU A 97 -14.59 12.63 -2.28
C GLU A 97 -14.20 11.71 -3.45
N PHE A 98 -13.72 10.50 -3.16
CA PHE A 98 -13.27 9.53 -4.16
C PHE A 98 -14.25 8.38 -4.40
N LYS A 99 -15.54 8.61 -4.15
CA LYS A 99 -16.57 7.57 -4.20
C LYS A 99 -16.66 6.83 -5.54
N SER A 100 -16.34 7.48 -6.66
CA SER A 100 -16.38 6.86 -7.99
C SER A 100 -15.17 5.97 -8.29
N ARG A 101 -14.12 6.04 -7.47
CA ARG A 101 -12.87 5.28 -7.65
C ARG A 101 -12.72 4.12 -6.66
N LEU A 102 -13.33 4.25 -5.50
CA LEU A 102 -13.27 3.26 -4.42
C LEU A 102 -14.25 2.11 -4.67
N ASP A 103 -13.85 0.92 -4.25
CA ASP A 103 -14.69 -0.27 -4.27
C ASP A 103 -15.58 -0.27 -3.01
N TRP A 104 -16.83 0.15 -3.17
CA TRP A 104 -17.80 0.21 -2.07
C TRP A 104 -18.19 -1.16 -1.55
N LYS A 105 -18.13 -2.22 -2.37
CA LYS A 105 -18.38 -3.58 -1.89
C LYS A 105 -17.31 -3.98 -0.88
N LYS A 106 -16.05 -3.65 -1.16
CA LYS A 106 -14.93 -3.86 -0.22
C LYS A 106 -15.07 -2.98 1.02
N ILE A 107 -15.37 -1.70 0.86
CA ILE A 107 -15.55 -0.80 2.01
C ILE A 107 -16.63 -1.33 2.96
N SER A 108 -17.77 -1.74 2.41
CA SER A 108 -18.91 -2.28 3.19
C SER A 108 -18.56 -3.56 3.95
N GLN A 109 -17.68 -4.39 3.40
CA GLN A 109 -17.30 -5.67 3.99
C GLN A 109 -16.20 -5.56 5.04
N TYR A 110 -15.30 -4.58 4.90
CA TYR A 110 -14.03 -4.58 5.64
C TYR A 110 -13.78 -3.32 6.47
N GLN A 111 -14.43 -2.19 6.18
CA GLN A 111 -14.24 -0.95 6.95
C GLN A 111 -15.35 -0.77 7.99
N THR A 112 -14.97 -0.22 9.13
CA THR A 112 -15.92 0.22 10.16
C THR A 112 -16.43 1.60 9.81
N LEU A 113 -17.75 1.75 9.67
CA LEU A 113 -18.41 3.01 9.34
C LEU A 113 -19.44 3.37 10.41
N ASP A 114 -19.64 4.67 10.62
CA ASP A 114 -20.68 5.13 11.54
C ASP A 114 -22.06 4.85 10.95
N GLU A 115 -23.01 4.41 11.80
CA GLU A 115 -24.38 4.08 11.37
C GLU A 115 -25.06 5.25 10.65
N ALA A 116 -24.89 6.47 11.18
CA ALA A 116 -25.44 7.68 10.56
C ALA A 116 -24.86 7.92 9.17
N PHE A 117 -23.57 7.61 8.95
CA PHE A 117 -22.95 7.70 7.64
C PHE A 117 -23.58 6.70 6.67
N ILE A 118 -23.77 5.45 7.10
CA ILE A 118 -24.40 4.40 6.30
C ILE A 118 -25.84 4.79 5.92
N ILE A 119 -26.64 5.23 6.90
CA ILE A 119 -28.05 5.62 6.70
C ILE A 119 -28.17 6.79 5.72
N ASN A 120 -27.30 7.79 5.82
CA ASN A 120 -27.34 8.96 4.94
C ASN A 120 -26.80 8.65 3.52
N ASN A 121 -26.09 7.54 3.34
CA ASN A 121 -25.43 7.20 2.09
C ASN A 121 -25.81 5.81 1.55
N THR A 122 -26.99 5.29 1.88
CA THR A 122 -27.46 3.94 1.53
C THR A 122 -27.30 3.58 0.04
N HIS A 123 -27.43 4.56 -0.85
CA HIS A 123 -27.25 4.38 -2.30
C HIS A 123 -25.84 3.95 -2.74
N LEU A 124 -24.81 4.13 -1.89
CA LEU A 124 -23.43 3.69 -2.16
C LEU A 124 -23.19 2.24 -1.71
N PHE A 125 -24.06 1.72 -0.85
CA PHE A 125 -23.96 0.38 -0.30
C PHE A 125 -24.88 -0.53 -1.11
N PHE A 126 -24.30 -1.25 -2.07
CA PHE A 126 -25.01 -2.36 -2.72
C PHE A 126 -25.15 -3.47 -1.69
N TRP A 127 -26.26 -3.49 -0.96
CA TRP A 127 -26.62 -4.62 -0.10
C TRP A 127 -26.57 -5.87 -0.98
N ILE A 128 -25.67 -6.80 -0.63
CA ILE A 128 -25.45 -8.09 -1.32
C ILE A 128 -26.61 -9.00 -0.99
#